data_AF-A0A534APL3-F1
#
_entry.id   AF-A0A534APL3-F1
#
_cell.length_a   1.000
_cell.length_b   1.000
_cell.length_c   1.000
_cell.angle_alpha   90.00
_cell.angle_beta   90.00
_cell.angle_gamma   90.00
#
_symmetry.space_group_name_H-M   'P 1'
#
loop_
_entity.id
_entity.type
_entity.pdbx_description
1 polymer ?
#
loop_
_entity_poly.entity_id
_entity_poly.type
_entity_poly.pdbx_seq_one_letter_code
_entity_poly.pdbx_strand_id
1 'polypeptide(L)'
;MRRLKTFSNATVRFGTRLQKLHQDADGVTLSVVTEHDTEELRARWVIGADGAGSTVRRLLGLSFDGITWPERFVATNVYYDFERYGYARATFVI
;
A
#
# COMPACT_ATOMS: atom_id res chain seq x y z
N MET A 1 -13.06 -7.55 0.78
CA MET A 1 -12.40 -8.88 0.85
C MET A 1 -13.25 -10.08 0.40
N ARG A 2 -14.48 -9.90 -0.09
CA ARG A 2 -15.39 -11.02 -0.41
C ARG A 2 -14.79 -12.05 -1.39
N ARG A 3 -14.07 -11.59 -2.42
CA ARG A 3 -13.42 -12.46 -3.41
C ARG A 3 -12.21 -13.20 -2.86
N LEU A 4 -11.36 -12.57 -2.05
CA LEU A 4 -10.15 -13.22 -1.53
C LEU A 4 -10.47 -14.37 -0.57
N LYS A 5 -11.55 -14.25 0.20
CA LYS A 5 -12.02 -15.30 1.13
C LYS A 5 -12.39 -16.62 0.44
N THR A 6 -12.59 -16.64 -0.87
CA THR A 6 -12.88 -17.88 -1.62
C THR A 6 -11.62 -18.68 -1.97
N PHE A 7 -10.43 -18.15 -1.69
CA PHE A 7 -9.15 -18.80 -1.94
C PHE A 7 -8.59 -19.36 -0.62
N SER A 8 -8.56 -20.68 -0.49
CA SER A 8 -8.07 -21.36 0.73
C SER A 8 -6.57 -21.22 0.96
N ASN A 9 -5.82 -20.84 -0.07
CA ASN A 9 -4.37 -20.68 -0.06
C ASN A 9 -3.93 -19.22 0.16
N ALA A 10 -4.84 -18.33 0.56
CA ALA A 10 -4.54 -16.92 0.81
C ALA A 10 -4.97 -16.50 2.21
N THR A 11 -4.05 -15.84 2.92
CA THR A 11 -4.30 -15.31 4.26
C THR A 11 -4.02 -13.82 4.25
N VAL A 12 -4.86 -13.02 4.94
CA VAL A 12 -4.56 -11.61 5.18
C VAL A 12 -4.47 -11.31 6.66
N ARG A 13 -3.42 -10.57 7.01
CA ARG A 13 -3.11 -10.13 8.35
C ARG A 13 -3.20 -8.61 8.39
N PHE A 14 -4.32 -8.10 8.89
CA PHE A 14 -4.47 -6.67 9.14
C PHE A 14 -3.67 -6.26 10.37
N GLY A 15 -3.40 -4.96 10.51
CA GLY A 15 -2.62 -4.43 11.64
C GLY A 15 -1.18 -4.96 11.69
N THR A 16 -0.67 -5.52 10.59
CA THR A 16 0.68 -6.09 10.50
C THR A 16 1.54 -5.19 9.60
N ARG A 17 2.51 -4.49 10.21
CA ARG A 17 3.34 -3.49 9.53
C ARG A 17 4.77 -4.01 9.37
N LEU A 18 5.31 -3.97 8.16
CA LEU A 18 6.73 -4.25 7.91
C LEU A 18 7.63 -3.21 8.59
N GLN A 19 8.65 -3.67 9.32
CA GLN A 19 9.69 -2.82 9.91
C GLN A 19 11.06 -3.06 9.28
N LYS A 20 11.46 -4.31 9.08
CA LYS A 20 12.76 -4.68 8.49
C LYS A 20 12.61 -5.80 7.47
N LEU A 21 13.52 -5.82 6.51
CA LEU A 21 13.60 -6.81 5.45
C LEU A 21 15.07 -7.18 5.24
N HIS A 22 15.35 -8.48 5.21
CA HIS A 22 16.63 -9.05 4.81
C HIS A 22 16.39 -10.22 3.85
N GLN A 23 17.25 -10.40 2.86
CA GLN A 23 17.14 -11.48 1.89
C GLN A 23 18.47 -12.20 1.69
N ASP A 24 18.38 -13.47 1.34
CA ASP A 24 19.50 -14.35 1.01
C ASP A 24 19.15 -15.16 -0.25
N ALA A 25 19.95 -16.19 -0.57
CA ALA A 25 19.75 -16.99 -1.77
C ALA A 25 18.42 -17.77 -1.81
N ASP A 26 17.81 -18.04 -0.65
CA ASP A 26 16.65 -18.93 -0.50
C ASP A 26 15.33 -18.17 -0.25
N GLY A 27 15.39 -16.84 -0.07
CA GLY A 27 14.21 -16.01 0.13
C GLY A 27 14.44 -14.78 1.01
N VAL A 28 13.35 -14.33 1.64
CA VAL A 28 13.26 -13.06 2.37
C VAL A 28 12.71 -13.28 3.77
N THR A 29 13.41 -12.74 4.76
CA THR A 29 12.96 -12.65 6.15
C THR A 29 12.45 -11.23 6.42
N LEU A 30 11.24 -11.14 6.93
CA LEU A 30 10.54 -9.90 7.27
C LEU A 30 10.37 -9.82 8.78
N SER A 31 10.77 -8.71 9.38
CA SER A 31 10.34 -8.37 10.74
C SER A 31 9.12 -7.46 10.63
N VAL A 32 7.99 -7.92 11.20
CA VAL A 32 6.72 -7.20 11.15
C VAL A 32 6.22 -6.91 12.57
N VAL A 33 5.61 -5.76 12.74
CA VAL A 33 5.02 -5.30 13.99
C VAL A 33 3.51 -5.48 13.90
N THR A 34 2.95 -6.15 14.88
CA THR A 34 1.51 -6.31 15.09
C THR A 34 1.04 -5.39 16.22
N GLU A 35 -0.23 -5.44 16.58
CA GLU A 35 -0.75 -4.68 17.74
C GLU A 35 -0.09 -5.09 19.07
N HIS A 36 0.34 -6.35 19.20
CA HIS A 36 0.79 -6.91 20.47
C HIS A 36 2.28 -7.23 20.51
N ASP A 37 2.88 -7.54 19.36
CA ASP A 37 4.25 -8.05 19.30
C ASP A 37 4.95 -7.76 17.98
N THR A 38 6.27 -7.96 17.94
CA THR A 38 7.08 -8.05 16.73
C THR A 38 7.38 -9.50 16.42
N GLU A 39 7.11 -9.91 15.20
CA GLU A 39 7.31 -11.29 14.73
C GLU A 39 8.18 -11.32 13.48
N GLU A 40 8.75 -12.49 13.20
CA GLU A 40 9.46 -12.76 11.95
C GLU A 40 8.65 -13.65 11.02
N LEU A 41 8.60 -13.27 9.74
CA LEU A 41 7.97 -14.05 8.67
C LEU A 41 9.01 -14.37 7.61
N ARG A 42 9.04 -15.64 7.18
CA ARG A 42 9.90 -16.09 6.08
C ARG A 42 9.04 -16.40 4.85
N ALA A 43 9.46 -15.90 3.69
CA ALA A 43 8.84 -16.20 2.42
C ALA A 43 9.90 -16.39 1.32
N ARG A 44 9.58 -17.14 0.27
CA ARG A 44 10.45 -17.25 -0.90
C ARG A 44 10.52 -15.95 -1.70
N TRP A 45 9.41 -15.21 -1.72
CA TRP A 45 9.26 -13.96 -2.45
C TRP A 45 8.45 -12.95 -1.66
N VAL A 46 8.72 -11.67 -1.88
CA VAL A 46 7.99 -10.55 -1.29
C VAL A 46 7.67 -9.55 -2.40
N ILE A 47 6.41 -9.10 -2.45
CA ILE A 47 5.94 -8.12 -3.42
C ILE A 47 5.62 -6.82 -2.68
N GLY A 48 6.29 -5.73 -3.05
CA GLY A 48 6.02 -4.39 -2.53
C GLY A 48 4.75 -3.79 -3.14
N ALA A 49 3.61 -3.99 -2.48
CA ALA A 49 2.31 -3.42 -2.85
C ALA A 49 1.82 -2.37 -1.82
N ASP A 50 2.76 -1.66 -1.19
CA ASP A 50 2.56 -0.77 -0.04
C ASP A 50 2.50 0.73 -0.41
N GLY A 51 2.23 1.04 -1.68
CA GLY A 51 1.90 2.39 -2.16
C GLY A 51 3.10 3.32 -2.37
N ALA A 52 2.82 4.60 -2.64
CA ALA A 52 3.85 5.59 -3.01
C ALA A 52 4.94 5.76 -1.94
N GLY A 53 4.58 5.64 -0.66
CA GLY A 53 5.47 5.70 0.50
C GLY A 53 6.20 4.40 0.84
N SER A 54 6.24 3.43 -0.08
CA SER A 54 6.72 2.06 0.11
C SER A 54 7.90 1.93 1.09
N THR A 55 7.68 1.16 2.15
CA THR A 55 8.71 0.71 3.09
C THR A 55 9.59 -0.34 2.42
N VAL A 56 9.01 -1.24 1.63
CA VAL A 56 9.77 -2.27 0.88
C VAL A 56 10.83 -1.61 -0.01
N ARG A 57 10.43 -0.64 -0.85
CA ARG A 57 11.33 0.08 -1.75
C ARG A 57 12.48 0.76 -0.98
N ARG A 58 12.16 1.44 0.13
CA ARG A 58 13.16 2.13 0.97
C ARG A 58 14.13 1.17 1.63
N LEU A 59 13.66 0.03 2.16
CA LEU A 59 14.52 -0.98 2.79
C LEU A 59 15.45 -1.66 1.80
N LEU A 60 15.05 -1.78 0.53
CA LEU A 60 15.91 -2.25 -0.56
C LEU A 60 16.87 -1.17 -1.11
N GLY A 61 16.80 0.06 -0.61
CA GLY A 61 17.66 1.16 -1.06
C GLY A 61 17.38 1.60 -2.51
N LEU A 62 16.18 1.35 -3.04
CA LEU A 62 15.81 1.70 -4.40
C LEU A 62 15.40 3.17 -4.51
N SER A 63 15.78 3.82 -5.62
CA SER A 63 15.35 5.19 -5.93
C SER A 63 13.86 5.26 -6.29
N PHE A 64 13.31 6.46 -6.25
CA PHE A 64 11.96 6.75 -6.73
C PHE A 64 11.99 8.08 -7.49
N ASP A 65 12.48 7.98 -8.72
CA ASP A 65 12.78 9.14 -9.54
C ASP A 65 11.50 9.72 -10.15
N GLY A 66 11.44 11.05 -10.21
CA GLY A 66 10.28 11.78 -10.68
C GLY A 66 10.29 13.24 -10.22
N ILE A 67 9.14 13.89 -10.33
CA ILE A 67 8.94 15.27 -9.88
C ILE A 67 7.82 15.33 -8.86
N THR A 68 7.91 16.31 -7.96
CA THR A 68 6.81 16.71 -7.09
C THR A 68 6.22 18.01 -7.64
N TRP A 69 4.93 17.99 -7.95
CA TRP A 69 4.21 19.19 -8.37
C TRP A 69 4.21 20.23 -7.24
N PRO A 70 4.43 21.53 -7.52
CA PRO A 70 4.39 22.57 -6.50
C PRO A 70 2.97 22.82 -5.98
N GLU A 71 1.95 22.50 -6.76
CA GLU A 71 0.56 22.64 -6.40
C GLU A 71 0.12 21.61 -5.35
N ARG A 72 -0.80 22.02 -4.48
CA ARG A 72 -1.46 21.12 -3.54
C ARG A 72 -2.90 20.92 -3.97
N PHE A 73 -3.26 19.68 -4.26
CA PHE A 73 -4.63 19.29 -4.55
C PHE A 73 -5.36 18.92 -3.26
N VAL A 74 -6.63 19.30 -3.15
CA VAL A 74 -7.51 18.87 -2.06
C VAL A 74 -8.53 17.90 -2.64
N ALA A 75 -8.45 16.64 -2.24
CA ALA A 75 -9.47 15.65 -2.55
C ALA A 75 -10.52 15.66 -1.43
N THR A 76 -11.79 15.89 -1.78
CA THR A 76 -12.90 15.89 -0.84
C THR A 76 -14.04 15.02 -1.35
N ASN A 77 -14.71 14.34 -0.43
CA ASN A 77 -15.95 13.63 -0.71
C ASN A 77 -17.12 14.54 -0.32
N VAL A 78 -17.96 14.90 -1.27
CA VAL A 78 -19.15 15.73 -1.03
C VAL A 78 -20.39 15.04 -1.58
N TYR A 79 -21.51 15.23 -0.89
CA TYR A 79 -22.83 14.86 -1.41
C TYR A 79 -23.40 16.06 -2.16
N TYR A 80 -23.22 16.07 -3.47
CA TYR A 80 -23.75 17.10 -4.35
C TYR A 80 -24.08 16.50 -5.71
N ASP A 81 -25.21 16.92 -6.28
CA ASP A 81 -25.66 16.45 -7.60
C ASP A 81 -24.96 17.24 -8.71
N PHE A 82 -23.70 16.87 -8.96
CA PHE A 82 -22.90 17.45 -10.04
C PHE A 82 -23.42 17.08 -11.44
N GLU A 83 -24.12 15.95 -11.58
CA GLU A 83 -24.68 15.49 -12.86
C GLU A 83 -25.76 16.44 -13.37
N ARG A 84 -26.53 17.09 -12.48
CA ARG A 84 -27.49 18.15 -12.84
C ARG A 84 -26.85 19.30 -13.63
N TYR A 85 -25.54 19.52 -13.46
CA TYR A 85 -24.79 20.57 -14.13
C TYR A 85 -23.89 20.04 -15.25
N GLY A 86 -24.04 18.76 -15.64
CA GLY A 86 -23.29 18.12 -16.71
C GLY A 86 -21.89 17.64 -16.32
N TYR A 87 -21.55 17.66 -15.02
CA TYR A 87 -20.28 17.17 -14.52
C TYR A 87 -20.33 15.68 -14.15
N ALA A 88 -19.18 15.00 -14.22
CA ALA A 88 -19.06 13.61 -13.78
C ALA A 88 -18.99 13.49 -12.25
N ARG A 89 -19.28 12.29 -11.72
CA ARG A 89 -19.24 12.01 -10.26
C ARG A 89 -17.86 12.20 -9.63
N ALA A 90 -16.79 12.07 -10.41
CA ALA A 90 -15.45 12.49 -10.04
C ALA A 90 -15.09 13.69 -10.91
N THR A 91 -15.06 14.87 -10.31
CA THR A 91 -14.72 16.11 -11.00
C THR A 91 -13.47 16.71 -10.39
N PHE A 92 -12.59 17.19 -11.24
CA PHE A 92 -11.47 18.02 -10.86
C PHE A 92 -11.87 19.47 -11.08
N VAL A 93 -12.15 20.19 -10.00
CA VAL A 93 -12.53 21.60 -10.04
C VAL A 93 -11.30 22.43 -9.70
N ILE A 94 -10.92 23.34 -10.60
CA ILE A 94 -9.84 24.32 -10.41
C ILE A 94 -10.46 25.65 -10.03
#